data_AF-A0A7W3W6Q1-F1
#
_entry.id   AF-A0A7W3W6Q1-F1
#
_cell.length_a   1.000
_cell.length_b   1.000
_cell.length_c   1.000
_cell.angle_alpha   90.00
_cell.angle_beta   90.00
_cell.angle_gamma   90.00
#
_symmetry.space_group_name_H-M   'P 1'
#
loop_
_entity.id
_entity.type
_entity.pdbx_description
1 polymer ?
#
loop_
_entity_poly.entity_id
_entity_poly.type
_entity_poly.pdbx_seq_one_letter_code
_entity_poly.pdbx_strand_id
1 'polypeptide(L)' 'MSETPEALWARLPLEVQHEVDGLVTEHRTASAVKTIRKSGVTPRPGIAEAQAVYQYRMSVLKPPPRF' A
#
# COMPACT_ATOMS: atom_id res chain seq x y z
N MET A 1 17.03 6.24 8.68
CA MET A 1 16.71 6.20 7.23
C MET A 1 15.31 5.66 7.12
N SER A 2 14.36 6.41 6.56
CA SER A 2 13.01 5.91 6.33
C SER A 2 13.06 4.79 5.28
N GLU A 3 12.37 3.67 5.51
CA GLU A 3 12.29 2.58 4.55
C GLU A 3 11.62 3.07 3.24
N THR A 4 12.10 2.61 2.08
CA THR A 4 11.47 2.98 0.80
C THR A 4 10.11 2.30 0.67
N PRO A 5 9.13 2.92 -0.02
CA PRO A 5 7.81 2.31 -0.18
C PRO A 5 7.85 0.98 -0.95
N GLU A 6 8.82 0.80 -1.86
CA GLU A 6 9.05 -0.46 -2.55
C GLU A 6 9.55 -1.57 -1.60
N ALA A 7 10.51 -1.25 -0.72
CA ALA A 7 11.01 -2.21 0.26
C ALA A 7 9.90 -2.63 1.23
N LEU A 8 9.10 -1.68 1.73
CA LEU A 8 7.95 -1.98 2.57
C LEU A 8 6.91 -2.84 1.82
N TRP A 9 6.62 -2.52 0.56
CA TRP A 9 5.71 -3.31 -0.28
C TRP A 9 6.16 -4.77 -0.42
N ALA A 10 7.43 -5.00 -0.74
CA ALA A 10 7.99 -6.32 -0.93
C ALA A 10 7.92 -7.21 0.33
N ARG A 11 7.84 -6.58 1.52
CA ARG A 11 7.75 -7.27 2.81
C ARG A 11 6.32 -7.64 3.20
N LEU A 12 5.31 -7.06 2.54
CA LEU A 12 3.91 -7.40 2.82
C LEU A 12 3.62 -8.84 2.39
N PRO A 13 2.80 -9.59 3.16
CA PRO A 13 2.31 -10.90 2.74
C PRO A 13 1.61 -10.80 1.38
N LEU A 14 1.72 -11.84 0.55
CA LEU A 14 1.19 -11.83 -0.81
C LEU A 14 -0.33 -11.56 -0.84
N GLU A 15 -1.08 -12.13 0.10
CA GLU A 15 -2.53 -11.87 0.24
C GLU A 15 -2.83 -10.39 0.49
N VAL A 16 -2.02 -9.74 1.34
CA VAL A 16 -2.12 -8.30 1.61
C VAL A 16 -1.76 -7.49 0.37
N GLN A 17 -0.74 -7.90 -0.39
CA GLN A 17 -0.38 -7.22 -1.63
C GLN A 17 -1.55 -7.26 -2.63
N HIS A 18 -2.18 -8.42 -2.82
CA HIS A 18 -3.35 -8.54 -3.70
C HIS A 18 -4.54 -7.69 -3.22
N GLU A 19 -4.83 -7.69 -1.92
CA GLU A 19 -5.90 -6.87 -1.36
C GLU A 19 -5.62 -5.37 -1.57
N VAL A 20 -4.40 -4.92 -1.29
CA VAL A 20 -4.01 -3.52 -1.45
C VAL A 20 -4.05 -3.10 -2.91
N ASP A 21 -3.59 -3.93 -3.84
CA ASP A 21 -3.67 -3.64 -5.27
C ASP A 21 -5.12 -3.47 -5.72
N GLY A 22 -6.04 -4.34 -5.28
CA GLY A 22 -7.48 -4.18 -5.53
C GLY A 22 -7.99 -2.84 -5.00
N LEU A 23 -7.67 -2.50 -3.75
CA LEU A 23 -8.07 -1.23 -3.15
C LEU A 23 -7.46 0.00 -3.85
N VAL A 24 -6.25 -0.11 -4.39
CA VAL A 24 -5.60 0.94 -5.19
C VAL A 24 -6.33 1.10 -6.53
N THR A 25 -6.68 0.01 -7.20
CA THR A 25 -7.44 0.08 -8.46
C THR A 25 -8.83 0.69 -8.29
N GLU A 26 -9.45 0.48 -7.12
CA GLU A 26 -10.74 1.09 -6.75
C GLU A 26 -10.62 2.50 -6.15
N HIS A 27 -9.41 3.08 -6.09
CA HIS A 27 -9.16 4.39 -5.46
C HIS A 27 -9.63 4.49 -3.99
N ARG A 28 -9.58 3.38 -3.24
CA ARG A 28 -9.96 3.30 -1.82
C ARG A 28 -8.76 3.52 -0.89
N THR A 29 -8.21 4.73 -0.90
CA THR A 29 -6.98 5.09 -0.16
C THR A 29 -7.03 4.73 1.34
N ALA A 30 -8.10 5.09 2.04
CA ALA A 30 -8.20 4.85 3.49
C ALA A 30 -8.20 3.35 3.84
N SER A 31 -8.87 2.54 3.02
CA SER A 31 -8.88 1.08 3.18
C SER A 31 -7.50 0.50 2.90
N ALA A 32 -6.85 0.89 1.80
CA ALA A 32 -5.52 0.41 1.45
C ALA A 32 -4.49 0.72 2.56
N VAL A 33 -4.46 1.96 3.04
CA VAL A 33 -3.59 2.38 4.14
C VAL A 33 -3.88 1.58 5.42
N LYS A 34 -5.15 1.33 5.74
CA LYS A 34 -5.54 0.51 6.90
C LYS A 34 -5.07 -0.93 6.76
N THR A 35 -5.23 -1.54 5.58
CA THR A 35 -4.80 -2.91 5.27
C THR A 35 -3.27 -3.03 5.42
N ILE A 36 -2.50 -2.10 4.84
CA ILE A 36 -1.02 -2.07 4.98
C ILE A 36 -0.61 -1.98 6.45
N ARG A 37 -1.26 -1.12 7.25
CA ARG A 37 -0.95 -0.96 8.68
C ARG A 37 -1.37 -2.14 9.56
N LYS A 38 -2.22 -3.02 9.05
CA LYS A 38 -2.71 -4.23 9.72
C LYS A 38 -2.10 -5.51 9.15
N SER A 39 -1.16 -5.40 8.21
CA SER A 39 -0.51 -6.52 7.52
C SER A 39 0.33 -7.45 8.40
N GLY A 40 0.57 -7.08 9.66
CA GLY A 40 1.38 -7.89 10.59
C GLY A 40 2.90 -7.81 10.37
N VAL A 41 3.38 -7.03 9.38
CA VAL A 41 4.82 -6.84 9.16
C VAL A 41 5.46 -6.05 10.30
N THR A 42 6.70 -6.38 10.63
CA THR A 42 7.48 -5.76 11.73
C THR A 42 8.80 -5.21 11.20
N PRO A 43 9.15 -3.92 11.39
CA PRO A 43 8.39 -2.93 12.15
C PRO A 43 7.04 -2.60 11.51
N ARG A 44 6.07 -2.30 12.37
CA ARG A 44 4.72 -1.94 11.92
C ARG A 44 4.78 -0.60 11.20
N PRO A 45 4.30 -0.49 9.95
CA PRO A 45 4.38 0.76 9.21
C PRO A 45 3.49 1.83 9.83
N GLY A 46 4.02 3.05 9.86
CA GLY A 46 3.30 4.26 10.20
C GLY A 46 2.30 4.67 9.12
N ILE A 47 1.54 5.73 9.40
CA ILE A 47 0.56 6.26 8.43
C ILE A 47 1.26 6.81 7.19
N ALA A 48 2.35 7.56 7.37
CA ALA A 48 3.11 8.15 6.26
C ALA A 48 3.72 7.06 5.35
N GLU A 49 4.29 6.00 5.93
CA GLU A 49 4.88 4.89 5.18
C GLU A 49 3.81 4.11 4.40
N ALA A 50 2.67 3.82 5.03
CA ALA A 50 1.55 3.17 4.37
C ALA A 50 0.94 4.03 3.24
N GLN A 51 0.90 5.37 3.41
CA GLN A 51 0.51 6.28 2.33
C GLN A 51 1.54 6.28 1.20
N ALA A 52 2.83 6.26 1.50
CA ALA A 52 3.88 6.19 0.49
C ALA A 52 3.78 4.90 -0.34
N VAL A 53 3.48 3.76 0.29
CA VAL A 53 3.20 2.49 -0.41
C VAL A 53 1.98 2.61 -1.31
N TYR A 54 0.88 3.18 -0.83
CA TYR A 54 -0.30 3.41 -1.66
C TYR A 54 0.04 4.24 -2.91
N GLN A 55 0.77 5.35 -2.74
CA GLN A 55 1.17 6.23 -3.85
C GLN A 55 2.11 5.51 -4.83
N TYR A 56 3.04 4.71 -4.31
CA TYR A 56 3.90 3.85 -5.12
C TYR A 56 3.07 2.85 -5.94
N ARG A 57 2.08 2.17 -5.33
CA ARG A 57 1.21 1.26 -6.08
C ARG A 57 0.35 1.95 -7.10
N MET A 58 -0.14 3.15 -6.80
CA MET A 58 -0.90 3.96 -7.75
C MET A 58 -0.06 4.35 -8.99
N SER A 59 1.24 4.65 -8.80
CA SER A 59 2.14 4.96 -9.91
C SER A 59 2.55 3.75 -10.74
N VAL A 60 2.62 2.56 -10.12
CA VAL A 60 2.91 1.28 -10.79
C VAL A 60 1.70 0.77 -11.57
N LEU A 61 0.52 0.71 -10.92
CA LEU A 61 -0.70 0.14 -11.50
C LEU A 61 -1.39 1.08 -12.49
N LYS A 62 -1.18 2.40 -12.35
CA LYS A 62 -1.80 3.45 -13.19
C LYS A 62 -3.29 3.20 -13.44
N PRO A 63 -4.10 3.05 -12.37
CA PRO A 63 -5.52 2.80 -12.53
C PRO A 63 -6.18 3.96 -13.28
N PRO A 64 -7.27 3.71 -14.03
CA PRO A 64 -7.97 4.76 -14.75
C PRO A 64 -8.40 5.86 -13.77
N PRO A 65 -8.43 7.13 -14.22
CA PRO A 65 -8.84 8.23 -13.37
C PRO A 65 -10.25 7.99 -12.83
N ARG A 66 -10.47 8.39 -11.58
CA ARG A 66 -11.79 8.32 -10.93
C ARG A 66 -12.67 9.42 -11.53
N PHE A 67 -13.71 9.01 -12.25
CA PHE A 67 -14.75 9.90 -12.77
C PHE A 67 -15.81 10.21 -11.71
#